data_AF-A0A535TAF3-F1
#
_entry.id   AF-A0A535TAF3-F1
#
_cell.length_a   1.000
_cell.length_b   1.000
_cell.length_c   1.000
_cell.angle_alpha   90.00
_cell.angle_beta   90.00
_cell.angle_gamma   90.00
#
_symmetry.space_group_name_H-M   'P 1'
#
loop_
_entity.id
_entity.type
_entity.pdbx_description
1 polymer ?
#
loop_
_entity_poly.entity_id
_entity_poly.type
_entity_poly.pdbx_seq_one_letter_code
_entity_poly.pdbx_strand_id
1 'polypeptide(L)'
;RLPFGHVIAEMSAVTIAAQVATLPIVAISFKEISFIAPIANILTVPLLGIIIFLGVLICVTGIFLAPLGMLCGWVAWPVLWYIDKIVTACSILPRAFINVSNANTGLAWGYYVLLCLVVGTIIYKWPAERKQNHAATPALLSRRTRFIVYLSAALVVILATGATALAAKSDGKTTISFLNVGPANQQPQGEAVLIQTPDKIALIDGGMDATSLAQELDSRLPPWQRTIDVVISTTQKADHLAGLQDVITRFQVGEVIDAGMLHPSVRYALLRRTISERNLRYVEIRQGATIAVGSQVALQVFWPRSSLHKGGNEEVDNGLIVRLFTPGLRLLFLGASAMSKYALNGLLGDIAPDYLQAEIVQVVAEVGKAFPTELSDLLQDVKPSVIVITPAALSAKQRKDGTASVINPLPSALSRGATWQIEQTAQVGTIEFNCSNRGWSMNV
;
A
#
# COMPACT_ATOMS: atom_id res chain seq x y z
N ARG A 1 4.01 -21.05 -41.88
CA ARG A 1 3.21 -19.82 -41.64
C ARG A 1 2.44 -20.03 -40.36
N LEU A 2 2.74 -19.28 -39.30
CA LEU A 2 2.04 -19.42 -38.02
C LEU A 2 0.55 -19.06 -38.24
N PRO A 3 -0.40 -19.91 -37.80
CA PRO A 3 -1.78 -19.46 -37.68
C PRO A 3 -1.76 -18.23 -36.74
N PHE A 4 -2.50 -17.16 -37.07
CA PHE A 4 -2.51 -15.85 -36.39
C PHE A 4 -1.46 -14.79 -36.78
N GLY A 5 -0.47 -15.09 -37.64
CA GLY A 5 0.57 -14.10 -37.99
C GLY A 5 0.06 -12.78 -38.59
N HIS A 6 -1.03 -12.82 -39.38
CA HIS A 6 -1.58 -11.62 -40.02
C HIS A 6 -2.30 -10.70 -39.01
N VAL A 7 -3.05 -11.28 -38.06
CA VAL A 7 -3.79 -10.50 -37.04
C VAL A 7 -2.82 -9.82 -36.08
N ILE A 8 -1.75 -10.52 -35.69
CA ILE A 8 -0.70 -9.97 -34.83
C ILE A 8 0.04 -8.85 -35.57
N ALA A 9 0.37 -9.04 -36.85
CA ALA A 9 1.05 -8.01 -37.65
C ALA A 9 0.18 -6.75 -37.81
N GLU A 10 -1.12 -6.92 -38.05
CA GLU A 10 -2.07 -5.81 -38.19
C GLU A 10 -2.25 -5.04 -36.87
N MET A 11 -2.46 -5.73 -35.75
CA MET A 11 -2.55 -5.10 -34.43
C MET A 11 -1.25 -4.39 -34.03
N SER A 12 -0.11 -4.99 -34.35
CA SER A 12 1.21 -4.38 -34.07
C SER A 12 1.42 -3.12 -34.92
N ALA A 13 1.07 -3.16 -36.21
CA ALA A 13 1.20 -2.03 -37.11
C ALA A 13 0.33 -0.83 -36.68
N VAL A 14 -0.94 -1.08 -36.31
CA VAL A 14 -1.83 -0.03 -35.80
C VAL A 14 -1.28 0.60 -34.53
N THR A 15 -0.79 -0.23 -33.60
CA THR A 15 -0.23 0.24 -32.32
C THR A 15 1.03 1.09 -32.53
N ILE A 16 1.95 0.64 -33.39
CA ILE A 16 3.18 1.37 -33.73
C ILE A 16 2.84 2.68 -34.44
N ALA A 17 1.91 2.67 -35.40
CA ALA A 17 1.51 3.88 -36.13
C ALA A 17 0.91 4.94 -35.19
N ALA A 18 0.02 4.53 -34.29
CA ALA A 18 -0.56 5.44 -33.30
C ALA A 18 0.52 6.02 -32.40
N GLN A 19 1.46 5.20 -31.92
CA GLN A 19 2.56 5.66 -31.07
C GLN A 19 3.47 6.66 -31.78
N VAL A 20 3.89 6.36 -33.01
CA VAL A 20 4.71 7.27 -33.84
C VAL A 20 3.99 8.60 -34.04
N ALA A 21 2.67 8.58 -34.26
CA ALA A 21 1.89 9.81 -34.42
C ALA A 21 1.77 10.63 -33.12
N THR A 22 1.64 9.96 -31.97
CA THR A 22 1.47 10.64 -30.66
C THR A 22 2.77 10.97 -29.94
N LEU A 23 3.90 10.43 -30.38
CA LEU A 23 5.20 10.49 -29.67
C LEU A 23 5.63 11.93 -29.29
N PRO A 24 5.54 12.94 -30.17
CA PRO A 24 5.92 14.31 -29.80
C PRO A 24 4.98 14.94 -28.75
N ILE A 25 3.68 14.64 -28.82
CA ILE A 25 2.68 15.15 -27.87
C ILE A 25 2.94 14.56 -26.49
N VAL A 26 3.19 13.25 -26.42
CA VAL A 26 3.52 12.55 -25.17
C VAL A 26 4.82 13.09 -24.58
N ALA A 27 5.87 13.26 -25.41
CA ALA A 27 7.16 13.77 -24.97
C ALA A 27 7.09 15.22 -24.44
N ILE A 28 6.26 16.09 -25.02
CA ILE A 28 6.07 17.46 -24.52
C ILE A 28 5.25 17.47 -23.22
N SER A 29 4.16 16.70 -23.18
CA SER A 29 3.17 16.75 -22.09
C SER A 29 3.65 16.04 -20.83
N PHE A 30 4.24 14.86 -21.00
CA PHE A 30 4.64 13.98 -19.90
C PHE A 30 6.15 13.96 -19.66
N LYS A 31 6.95 14.61 -20.51
CA LYS A 31 8.43 14.65 -20.42
C LYS A 31 9.09 13.27 -20.36
N GLU A 32 8.40 12.26 -20.87
CA GLU A 32 8.82 10.86 -20.86
C GLU A 32 8.50 10.21 -22.21
N ILE A 33 9.38 9.32 -22.67
CA ILE A 33 9.15 8.45 -23.84
C ILE A 33 9.25 7.00 -23.39
N SER A 34 8.15 6.26 -23.48
CA SER A 34 8.09 4.84 -23.12
C SER A 34 8.38 3.95 -24.32
N PHE A 35 9.43 3.13 -24.22
CA PHE A 35 9.82 2.15 -25.24
C PHE A 35 9.10 0.81 -25.06
N ILE A 36 8.59 0.55 -23.86
CA ILE A 36 7.86 -0.69 -23.54
C ILE A 36 6.36 -0.57 -23.86
N ALA A 37 5.86 0.65 -24.08
CA ALA A 37 4.46 0.92 -24.40
C ALA A 37 3.86 0.05 -25.53
N PRO A 38 4.53 -0.21 -26.69
CA PRO A 38 3.92 -1.05 -27.73
C PRO A 38 3.65 -2.47 -27.26
N ILE A 39 4.59 -3.06 -26.52
CA ILE A 39 4.45 -4.43 -25.99
C ILE A 39 3.35 -4.46 -24.94
N ALA A 40 3.36 -3.49 -24.01
CA ALA A 40 2.31 -3.36 -23.00
C ALA A 40 0.93 -3.21 -23.66
N ASN A 41 0.79 -2.37 -24.70
CA ASN A 41 -0.48 -2.15 -25.40
C ASN A 41 -0.97 -3.41 -26.12
N ILE A 42 -0.09 -4.14 -26.81
CA ILE A 42 -0.47 -5.40 -27.48
C ILE A 42 -1.03 -6.41 -26.48
N LEU A 43 -0.48 -6.46 -25.26
CA LEU A 43 -0.90 -7.39 -24.22
C LEU A 43 -2.15 -6.93 -23.44
N THR A 44 -2.37 -5.63 -23.33
CA THR A 44 -3.41 -5.05 -22.44
C THR A 44 -4.63 -4.49 -23.19
N VAL A 45 -4.43 -3.82 -24.34
CA VAL A 45 -5.50 -3.16 -25.10
C VAL A 45 -6.61 -4.11 -25.53
N PRO A 46 -6.36 -5.36 -25.97
CA PRO A 46 -7.43 -6.31 -26.30
C PRO A 46 -8.39 -6.59 -25.13
N LEU A 47 -7.90 -6.45 -23.90
CA LEU A 47 -8.66 -6.67 -22.67
C LEU A 47 -9.35 -5.39 -22.17
N LEU A 48 -8.90 -4.22 -22.61
CA LEU A 48 -9.42 -2.93 -22.16
C LEU A 48 -10.92 -2.78 -22.45
N GLY A 49 -11.38 -3.22 -23.62
CA GLY A 49 -12.81 -3.19 -23.96
C GLY A 49 -13.66 -4.07 -23.03
N ILE A 50 -13.14 -5.22 -22.63
CA ILE A 50 -13.80 -6.12 -21.67
C ILE A 50 -13.87 -5.45 -20.30
N ILE A 51 -12.79 -4.83 -19.85
CA ILE A 51 -12.74 -4.12 -18.56
C ILE A 51 -13.68 -2.92 -18.55
N ILE A 52 -13.74 -2.12 -19.61
CA ILE A 52 -14.66 -0.96 -19.67
C ILE A 52 -16.10 -1.45 -19.55
N PHE A 53 -16.46 -2.50 -20.30
CA PHE A 53 -17.79 -3.10 -20.22
C PHE A 53 -18.10 -3.62 -18.81
N LEU A 54 -17.19 -4.39 -18.21
CA LEU A 54 -17.35 -4.91 -16.85
C LEU A 54 -17.39 -3.78 -15.81
N GLY A 55 -16.60 -2.73 -15.97
CA GLY A 55 -16.61 -1.56 -15.09
C GLY A 55 -17.95 -0.83 -15.11
N VAL A 56 -18.51 -0.59 -16.31
CA VAL A 56 -19.87 -0.05 -16.44
C VAL A 56 -20.89 -0.98 -15.80
N LEU A 57 -20.78 -2.29 -16.02
CA LEU A 57 -21.66 -3.29 -15.41
C LEU A 57 -21.57 -3.26 -13.87
N ILE A 58 -20.37 -3.17 -13.30
CA ILE A 58 -20.13 -3.05 -11.85
C ILE A 58 -20.79 -1.78 -11.31
N CYS A 59 -20.60 -0.64 -11.96
CA CYS A 59 -21.19 0.63 -11.53
C CYS A 59 -22.72 0.58 -11.59
N VAL A 60 -23.29 0.13 -12.70
CA VAL A 60 -24.76 0.05 -12.88
C VAL A 60 -25.36 -0.93 -11.89
N THR A 61 -24.83 -2.15 -11.81
CA THR A 61 -25.38 -3.17 -10.90
C THR A 61 -25.14 -2.82 -9.44
N GLY A 62 -24.02 -2.18 -9.10
CA GLY A 62 -23.69 -1.73 -7.75
C GLY A 62 -24.64 -0.64 -7.22
N ILE A 63 -25.18 0.22 -8.10
CA ILE A 63 -26.20 1.22 -7.73
C ILE A 63 -27.51 0.53 -7.29
N PHE A 64 -27.97 -0.48 -8.03
CA PHE A 64 -29.23 -1.15 -7.73
C PHE A 64 -29.09 -2.20 -6.63
N LEU A 65 -28.03 -3.01 -6.68
CA LEU A 65 -27.78 -4.17 -5.83
C LEU A 65 -26.27 -4.36 -5.64
N ALA A 66 -25.72 -3.85 -4.53
CA ALA A 66 -24.29 -3.98 -4.21
C ALA A 66 -23.73 -5.41 -4.36
N PRO A 67 -24.44 -6.50 -3.97
CA PRO A 67 -23.93 -7.86 -4.17
C PRO A 67 -23.73 -8.26 -5.65
N LEU A 68 -24.57 -7.78 -6.57
CA LEU A 68 -24.38 -8.03 -8.00
C LEU A 68 -23.18 -7.27 -8.56
N GLY A 69 -22.95 -6.04 -8.08
CA GLY A 69 -21.73 -5.29 -8.38
C GLY A 69 -20.48 -6.03 -7.94
N MET A 70 -20.51 -6.64 -6.75
CA MET A 70 -19.43 -7.49 -6.25
C MET A 70 -19.19 -8.71 -7.17
N LEU A 71 -20.25 -9.42 -7.58
CA LEU A 71 -20.13 -10.56 -8.51
C LEU A 71 -19.50 -10.14 -9.85
N CYS A 72 -19.90 -9.01 -10.41
CA CYS A 72 -19.28 -8.47 -11.61
C CYS A 72 -17.81 -8.10 -11.37
N GLY A 73 -17.50 -7.58 -10.18
CA GLY A 73 -16.14 -7.29 -9.71
C GLY A 73 -15.26 -8.54 -9.67
N TRP A 74 -15.79 -9.66 -9.18
CA TRP A 74 -15.09 -10.95 -9.19
C TRP A 74 -14.75 -11.44 -10.60
N VAL A 75 -15.57 -11.12 -11.60
CA VAL A 75 -15.28 -11.45 -13.02
C VAL A 75 -14.27 -10.48 -13.64
N ALA A 76 -14.32 -9.21 -13.28
CA ALA A 76 -13.36 -8.21 -13.74
C ALA A 76 -11.96 -8.40 -13.14
N TRP A 77 -11.90 -8.91 -11.91
CA TRP A 77 -10.69 -9.00 -11.12
C TRP A 77 -9.53 -9.75 -11.80
N PRO A 78 -9.70 -10.96 -12.37
CA PRO A 78 -8.61 -11.65 -13.06
C PRO A 78 -8.05 -10.87 -14.25
N VAL A 79 -8.91 -10.14 -14.97
CA VAL A 79 -8.52 -9.33 -16.13
C VAL A 79 -7.71 -8.11 -15.67
N LEU A 80 -8.17 -7.44 -14.61
CA LEU A 80 -7.45 -6.34 -13.97
C LEU A 80 -6.10 -6.79 -13.40
N TRP A 81 -6.07 -7.90 -12.67
CA TRP A 81 -4.85 -8.49 -12.13
C TRP A 81 -3.84 -8.81 -13.22
N TYR A 82 -4.29 -9.38 -14.35
CA TYR A 82 -3.40 -9.65 -15.49
C TYR A 82 -2.84 -8.36 -16.09
N ILE A 83 -3.67 -7.35 -16.33
CA ILE A 83 -3.20 -6.07 -16.86
C ILE A 83 -2.19 -5.43 -15.92
N ASP A 84 -2.50 -5.37 -14.62
CA ASP A 84 -1.61 -4.85 -13.59
C ASP A 84 -0.27 -5.58 -13.60
N LYS A 85 -0.26 -6.92 -13.53
CA LYS A 85 0.98 -7.71 -13.55
C LYS A 85 1.81 -7.50 -14.81
N ILE A 86 1.18 -7.40 -15.98
CA ILE A 86 1.91 -7.10 -17.22
C ILE A 86 2.50 -5.69 -17.18
N VAL A 87 1.74 -4.69 -16.75
CA VAL A 87 2.22 -3.30 -16.66
C VAL A 87 3.36 -3.18 -15.67
N THR A 88 3.24 -3.76 -14.47
CA THR A 88 4.32 -3.77 -13.46
C THR A 88 5.55 -4.54 -13.94
N ALA A 89 5.38 -5.68 -14.59
CA ALA A 89 6.51 -6.43 -15.16
C ALA A 89 7.22 -5.60 -16.25
N CYS A 90 6.46 -4.89 -17.08
CA CYS A 90 7.00 -3.99 -18.10
C CYS A 90 7.71 -2.77 -17.51
N SER A 91 7.28 -2.25 -16.36
CA SER A 91 7.90 -1.07 -15.74
C SER A 91 9.24 -1.35 -15.06
N ILE A 92 9.50 -2.61 -14.65
CA ILE A 92 10.75 -3.01 -14.00
C ILE A 92 11.92 -3.13 -14.99
N LEU A 93 11.64 -3.24 -16.30
CA LEU A 93 12.67 -3.40 -17.32
C LEU A 93 13.59 -2.17 -17.42
N PRO A 94 14.93 -2.34 -17.45
CA PRO A 94 15.85 -1.23 -17.59
C PRO A 94 15.60 -0.50 -18.92
N ARG A 95 15.51 0.84 -18.86
CA ARG A 95 15.14 1.72 -19.99
C ARG A 95 13.71 1.51 -20.52
N ALA A 96 12.78 1.03 -19.70
CA ALA A 96 11.35 1.01 -20.06
C ALA A 96 10.85 2.38 -20.56
N PHE A 97 11.39 3.46 -19.98
CA PHE A 97 11.20 4.83 -20.43
C PHE A 97 12.49 5.64 -20.32
N ILE A 98 12.54 6.77 -21.03
CA ILE A 98 13.61 7.75 -20.92
C ILE A 98 12.97 9.12 -20.66
N ASN A 99 13.49 9.85 -19.68
CA ASN A 99 13.10 11.22 -19.38
C ASN A 99 13.66 12.17 -20.44
N VAL A 100 12.79 12.99 -21.03
CA VAL A 100 13.13 14.00 -22.04
C VAL A 100 12.77 15.38 -21.50
N SER A 101 13.74 16.02 -20.85
CA SER A 101 13.56 17.36 -20.25
C SER A 101 13.39 18.48 -21.29
N ASN A 102 14.05 18.36 -22.45
CA ASN A 102 14.15 19.41 -23.47
C ASN A 102 13.26 19.23 -24.70
N ALA A 103 12.11 18.56 -24.58
CA ALA A 103 11.12 18.51 -25.66
C ALA A 103 10.49 19.89 -25.90
N ASN A 104 10.87 20.56 -27.00
CA ASN A 104 10.36 21.87 -27.42
C ASN A 104 9.30 21.72 -28.54
N THR A 105 8.27 22.57 -28.53
CA THR A 105 7.21 22.65 -29.55
C THR A 105 7.76 22.77 -30.98
N GLY A 106 8.89 23.49 -31.18
CA GLY A 106 9.54 23.59 -32.49
C GLY A 106 10.05 22.25 -33.04
N LEU A 107 10.61 21.40 -32.18
CA LEU A 107 11.06 20.06 -32.55
C LEU A 107 9.88 19.14 -32.91
N ALA A 108 8.74 19.28 -32.21
CA ALA A 108 7.54 18.51 -32.52
C ALA A 108 6.95 18.86 -33.90
N TRP A 109 6.90 20.15 -34.26
CA TRP A 109 6.50 20.55 -35.62
C TRP A 109 7.46 20.03 -36.68
N GLY A 110 8.77 20.11 -36.43
CA GLY A 110 9.78 19.52 -37.31
C GLY A 110 9.59 18.01 -37.51
N TYR A 111 9.28 17.28 -36.43
CA TYR A 111 8.95 15.86 -36.49
C TYR A 111 7.70 15.58 -37.32
N TYR A 112 6.61 16.34 -37.15
CA TYR A 112 5.39 16.15 -37.94
C TYR A 112 5.59 16.44 -39.43
N VAL A 113 6.37 17.47 -39.77
CA VAL A 113 6.73 17.76 -41.17
C VAL A 113 7.50 16.58 -41.77
N LEU A 114 8.51 16.07 -41.06
CA LEU A 114 9.27 14.89 -41.48
C LEU A 114 8.38 13.66 -41.63
N LEU A 115 7.50 13.40 -40.66
CA LEU A 115 6.56 12.28 -40.68
C LEU A 115 5.64 12.37 -41.91
N CYS A 116 5.08 13.55 -42.20
CA CYS A 116 4.25 13.79 -43.37
C CYS A 116 5.02 13.60 -44.69
N LEU A 117 6.28 14.04 -44.76
CA LEU A 117 7.12 13.83 -45.95
C LEU A 117 7.44 12.34 -46.16
N VAL A 118 7.77 11.62 -45.09
CA VAL A 118 8.06 10.17 -45.15
C VAL A 118 6.80 9.39 -45.52
N VAL A 119 5.67 9.63 -44.85
CA VAL A 119 4.41 8.95 -45.16
C VAL A 119 3.94 9.33 -46.57
N GLY A 120 4.04 10.60 -46.95
CA GLY A 120 3.69 11.09 -48.28
C GLY A 120 4.53 10.46 -49.39
N THR A 121 5.85 10.31 -49.19
CA THR A 121 6.74 9.64 -50.15
C THR A 121 6.49 8.14 -50.23
N ILE A 122 6.17 7.48 -49.10
CA ILE A 122 5.78 6.07 -49.06
C ILE A 122 4.47 5.86 -49.83
N ILE A 123 3.45 6.68 -49.59
CA ILE A 123 2.16 6.61 -50.30
C ILE A 123 2.37 6.91 -51.79
N TYR A 124 3.16 7.92 -52.13
CA TYR A 124 3.43 8.31 -53.51
C TYR A 124 4.22 7.27 -54.30
N LYS A 125 5.16 6.57 -53.66
CA LYS A 125 5.94 5.49 -54.27
C LYS A 125 5.29 4.12 -54.15
N TRP A 126 4.14 4.00 -53.48
CA TRP A 126 3.45 2.73 -53.36
C TRP A 126 2.79 2.38 -54.69
N PRO A 127 3.18 1.27 -55.36
CA PRO A 127 2.54 0.88 -56.61
C PRO A 127 1.05 0.60 -56.35
N ALA A 128 0.20 1.38 -57.01
CA ALA A 128 -1.25 1.26 -56.95
C ALA A 128 -1.75 0.09 -57.80
N GLU A 129 -1.38 -1.14 -57.45
CA GLU A 129 -2.12 -2.37 -57.84
C GLU A 129 -1.95 -3.40 -56.71
N ARG A 130 -2.98 -4.04 -56.18
CA ARG A 130 -4.00 -4.81 -56.89
C ARG A 130 -5.22 -4.93 -55.97
N LYS A 131 -6.43 -4.65 -56.47
CA LYS A 131 -7.69 -5.12 -55.85
C LYS A 131 -7.63 -6.65 -55.75
N GLN A 132 -7.11 -7.16 -54.64
CA GLN A 132 -7.45 -8.51 -54.22
C GLN A 132 -8.85 -8.41 -53.63
N ASN A 133 -9.83 -8.94 -54.36
CA ASN A 133 -11.07 -9.36 -53.75
C ASN A 133 -10.68 -10.21 -52.53
N HIS A 134 -10.89 -9.67 -51.33
CA HIS A 134 -10.94 -10.51 -50.14
C HIS A 134 -12.15 -11.43 -50.33
N ALA A 135 -11.92 -12.58 -50.98
CA ALA A 135 -12.69 -13.76 -50.67
C ALA A 135 -12.61 -13.88 -49.15
N ALA A 136 -13.76 -13.78 -48.48
CA ALA A 136 -13.88 -13.98 -47.05
C ALA A 136 -13.04 -15.21 -46.70
N THR A 137 -11.97 -15.02 -45.92
CA THR A 137 -11.24 -16.15 -45.39
C THR A 137 -12.28 -17.00 -44.67
N PRO A 138 -12.48 -18.28 -45.05
CA PRO A 138 -13.40 -19.11 -44.31
C PRO A 138 -12.87 -19.12 -42.89
N ALA A 139 -13.69 -18.66 -41.95
CA ALA A 139 -13.38 -18.78 -40.56
C ALA A 139 -13.11 -20.27 -40.30
N LEU A 140 -11.84 -20.65 -40.12
CA LEU A 140 -11.40 -22.04 -39.88
C LEU A 140 -12.14 -22.71 -38.70
N LEU A 141 -12.77 -21.89 -37.86
CA LEU A 141 -13.58 -22.28 -36.73
C LEU A 141 -14.93 -21.58 -36.85
N SER A 142 -16.01 -22.35 -36.73
CA SER A 142 -17.37 -21.81 -36.72
C SER A 142 -17.51 -20.72 -35.64
N ARG A 143 -18.46 -19.79 -35.82
CA ARG A 143 -18.73 -18.71 -34.83
C ARG A 143 -18.95 -19.28 -33.42
N ARG A 144 -19.55 -20.48 -33.33
CA ARG A 144 -19.71 -21.24 -32.08
C ARG A 144 -18.38 -21.79 -31.55
N THR A 145 -17.52 -22.34 -32.41
CA THR A 145 -16.24 -22.89 -31.96
C THR A 145 -15.27 -21.80 -31.51
N ARG A 146 -15.26 -20.62 -32.15
CA ARG A 146 -14.50 -19.45 -31.64
C ARG A 146 -15.03 -19.00 -30.28
N PHE A 147 -16.36 -18.90 -30.14
CA PHE A 147 -16.98 -18.56 -28.87
C PHE A 147 -16.61 -19.58 -27.77
N ILE A 148 -16.65 -20.89 -28.07
CA ILE A 148 -16.23 -21.95 -27.15
C ILE A 148 -14.75 -21.84 -26.79
N VAL A 149 -13.85 -21.56 -27.75
CA VAL A 149 -12.41 -21.39 -27.50
C VAL A 149 -12.13 -20.16 -26.63
N TYR A 150 -12.80 -19.03 -26.88
CA TYR A 150 -12.69 -17.84 -26.02
C TYR A 150 -13.27 -18.09 -24.63
N LEU A 151 -14.40 -18.79 -24.54
CA LEU A 151 -15.04 -19.15 -23.27
C LEU A 151 -14.16 -20.13 -22.48
N SER A 152 -13.55 -21.12 -23.13
CA SER A 152 -12.65 -22.07 -22.48
C SER A 152 -11.33 -21.42 -22.06
N ALA A 153 -10.78 -20.52 -22.86
CA ALA A 153 -9.58 -19.76 -22.49
C ALA A 153 -9.87 -18.83 -21.30
N ALA A 154 -11.02 -18.13 -21.32
CA ALA A 154 -11.48 -17.32 -20.19
C ALA A 154 -11.71 -18.18 -18.94
N LEU A 155 -12.32 -19.36 -19.07
CA LEU A 155 -12.57 -20.28 -17.96
C LEU A 155 -11.26 -20.84 -17.37
N VAL A 156 -10.28 -21.18 -18.21
CA VAL A 156 -8.96 -21.63 -17.75
C VAL A 156 -8.23 -20.51 -17.01
N VAL A 157 -8.30 -19.27 -17.49
CA VAL A 157 -7.76 -18.11 -16.76
C VAL A 157 -8.49 -17.94 -15.43
N ILE A 158 -9.83 -17.93 -15.42
CA ILE A 158 -10.63 -17.81 -14.18
C ILE A 158 -10.31 -18.93 -13.18
N LEU A 159 -10.17 -20.18 -13.63
CA LEU A 159 -9.85 -21.32 -12.78
C LEU A 159 -8.40 -21.28 -12.28
N ALA A 160 -7.44 -20.89 -13.13
CA ALA A 160 -6.04 -20.75 -12.75
C ALA A 160 -5.84 -19.60 -11.74
N THR A 161 -6.47 -18.44 -11.96
CA THR A 161 -6.40 -17.29 -11.04
C THR A 161 -7.24 -17.53 -9.78
N GLY A 162 -8.36 -18.26 -9.88
CA GLY A 162 -9.15 -18.69 -8.74
C GLY A 162 -8.39 -19.67 -7.85
N ALA A 163 -7.66 -20.63 -8.45
CA ALA A 163 -6.84 -21.57 -7.70
C ALA A 163 -5.67 -20.89 -6.98
N THR A 164 -5.00 -19.90 -7.59
CA THR A 164 -3.95 -19.13 -6.91
C THR A 164 -4.49 -18.21 -5.82
N ALA A 165 -5.68 -17.64 -6.02
CA ALA A 165 -6.40 -16.86 -5.00
C ALA A 165 -6.84 -17.71 -3.80
N LEU A 166 -7.33 -18.93 -4.03
CA LEU A 166 -7.68 -19.90 -2.99
C LEU A 166 -6.44 -20.49 -2.30
N ALA A 167 -5.31 -20.60 -3.01
CA ALA A 167 -4.03 -21.02 -2.45
C ALA A 167 -3.34 -19.90 -1.65
N ALA A 168 -3.69 -18.63 -1.88
CA ALA A 168 -3.24 -17.49 -1.06
C ALA A 168 -3.88 -17.45 0.34
N LYS A 169 -4.50 -18.56 0.77
CA LYS A 169 -5.01 -18.71 2.13
C LYS A 169 -3.82 -18.63 3.09
N SER A 170 -3.95 -17.76 4.08
CA SER A 170 -2.97 -17.50 5.14
C SER A 170 -2.35 -18.82 5.62
N ASP A 171 -1.02 -18.86 5.58
CA ASP A 171 -0.15 -20.00 5.88
C ASP A 171 -0.19 -20.41 7.38
N GLY A 172 -1.22 -19.98 8.11
CA GLY A 172 -1.34 -20.12 9.57
C GLY A 172 -0.32 -19.27 10.35
N LYS A 173 0.38 -18.36 9.67
CA LYS A 173 1.44 -17.51 10.24
C LYS A 173 0.87 -16.16 10.65
N THR A 174 1.44 -15.60 11.71
CA THR A 174 1.19 -14.20 12.09
C THR A 174 2.23 -13.32 11.44
N THR A 175 1.80 -12.35 10.64
CA THR A 175 2.67 -11.38 9.99
C THR A 175 2.42 -9.99 10.58
N ILE A 176 3.50 -9.31 10.94
CA ILE A 176 3.46 -7.93 11.45
C ILE A 176 4.25 -7.07 10.46
N SER A 177 3.57 -6.15 9.79
CA SER A 177 4.14 -5.31 8.75
C SER A 177 4.14 -3.85 9.19
N PHE A 178 5.33 -3.26 9.33
CA PHE A 178 5.54 -1.83 9.55
C PHE A 178 5.50 -1.12 8.20
N LEU A 179 4.34 -0.56 7.86
CA LEU A 179 4.04 -0.12 6.51
C LEU A 179 4.81 1.14 6.14
N ASN A 180 5.25 1.19 4.89
CA ASN A 180 5.91 2.33 4.30
C ASN A 180 4.89 3.37 3.80
N VAL A 181 4.30 4.13 4.71
CA VAL A 181 3.26 5.12 4.40
C VAL A 181 3.85 6.53 4.32
N GLY A 182 3.34 7.34 3.39
CA GLY A 182 3.78 8.71 3.19
C GLY A 182 3.18 9.36 1.94
N PRO A 183 3.28 10.69 1.81
CA PRO A 183 2.72 11.39 0.66
C PRO A 183 3.41 10.96 -0.64
N ALA A 184 2.64 10.87 -1.73
CA ALA A 184 3.18 10.54 -3.04
C ALA A 184 4.36 11.46 -3.42
N ASN A 185 5.43 10.87 -3.94
CA ASN A 185 6.69 11.54 -4.31
C ASN A 185 7.43 12.23 -3.14
N GLN A 186 7.11 11.88 -1.89
CA GLN A 186 7.85 12.34 -0.72
C GLN A 186 8.43 11.15 0.05
N GLN A 187 9.37 11.46 0.95
CA GLN A 187 9.91 10.46 1.86
C GLN A 187 8.80 9.94 2.80
N PRO A 188 8.85 8.65 3.17
CA PRO A 188 7.90 8.03 4.08
C PRO A 188 7.81 8.77 5.41
N GLN A 189 6.59 9.02 5.87
CA GLN A 189 6.29 9.78 7.07
C GLN A 189 4.95 9.31 7.65
N GLY A 190 4.91 9.08 8.95
CA GLY A 190 3.75 8.56 9.66
C GLY A 190 3.89 7.08 10.00
N GLU A 191 3.09 6.64 10.96
CA GLU A 191 3.08 5.27 11.44
C GLU A 191 1.81 4.55 10.97
N ALA A 192 1.99 3.35 10.42
CA ALA A 192 0.93 2.39 10.20
C ALA A 192 1.50 0.99 10.33
N VAL A 193 0.87 0.14 11.14
CA VAL A 193 1.30 -1.25 11.36
C VAL A 193 0.13 -2.18 11.12
N LEU A 194 0.31 -3.10 10.17
CA LEU A 194 -0.66 -4.15 9.88
C LEU A 194 -0.28 -5.43 10.62
N ILE A 195 -1.20 -5.97 11.41
CA ILE A 195 -1.05 -7.26 12.09
C ILE A 195 -2.04 -8.23 11.45
N GLN A 196 -1.53 -9.21 10.73
CA GLN A 196 -2.30 -10.27 10.11
C GLN A 196 -2.11 -11.54 10.92
N THR A 197 -3.20 -12.09 11.44
CA THR A 197 -3.22 -13.40 12.08
C THR A 197 -4.07 -14.37 11.26
N PRO A 198 -4.04 -15.68 11.54
CA PRO A 198 -4.87 -16.64 10.83
C PRO A 198 -6.37 -16.31 10.87
N ASP A 199 -6.83 -15.70 11.96
CA ASP A 199 -8.26 -15.52 12.25
C ASP A 199 -8.70 -14.05 12.20
N LYS A 200 -7.78 -13.09 12.36
CA LYS A 200 -8.08 -11.66 12.47
C LYS A 200 -7.04 -10.76 11.82
N ILE A 201 -7.48 -9.58 11.42
CA ILE A 201 -6.64 -8.49 10.93
C ILE A 201 -6.80 -7.29 11.87
N ALA A 202 -5.68 -6.78 12.38
CA ALA A 202 -5.65 -5.52 13.10
C ALA A 202 -4.76 -4.50 12.38
N LEU A 203 -5.16 -3.24 12.48
CA LEU A 203 -4.40 -2.11 11.98
C LEU A 203 -4.14 -1.15 13.15
N ILE A 204 -2.87 -0.83 13.40
CA ILE A 204 -2.44 0.17 14.37
C ILE A 204 -2.00 1.40 13.58
N ASP A 205 -2.70 2.52 13.80
CA ASP A 205 -2.55 3.78 13.08
C ASP A 205 -2.68 3.65 11.56
N GLY A 206 -2.71 4.78 10.86
CA GLY A 206 -2.98 4.85 9.42
C GLY A 206 -2.06 5.80 8.66
N GLY A 207 -1.01 6.30 9.29
CA GLY A 207 -0.10 7.26 8.66
C GLY A 207 -0.78 8.58 8.29
N MET A 208 -0.05 9.39 7.53
CA MET A 208 -0.50 10.72 7.10
C MET A 208 -1.23 10.77 5.75
N ASP A 209 -1.17 9.69 4.97
CA ASP A 209 -1.67 9.66 3.60
C ASP A 209 -2.51 8.40 3.36
N ALA A 210 -3.80 8.60 3.08
CA ALA A 210 -4.75 7.51 2.86
C ALA A 210 -4.45 6.71 1.58
N THR A 211 -3.83 7.32 0.57
CA THR A 211 -3.58 6.66 -0.72
C THR A 211 -2.45 5.64 -0.58
N SER A 212 -1.34 6.04 0.04
CA SER A 212 -0.21 5.14 0.33
C SER A 212 -0.61 4.03 1.28
N LEU A 213 -1.40 4.31 2.33
CA LEU A 213 -1.95 3.26 3.18
C LEU A 213 -2.80 2.28 2.38
N ALA A 214 -3.71 2.76 1.52
CA ALA A 214 -4.53 1.88 0.69
C ALA A 214 -3.68 1.00 -0.23
N GLN A 215 -2.61 1.55 -0.83
CA GLN A 215 -1.68 0.77 -1.66
C GLN A 215 -0.94 -0.31 -0.85
N GLU A 216 -0.47 0.02 0.35
CA GLU A 216 0.21 -0.92 1.25
C GLU A 216 -0.73 -2.02 1.77
N LEU A 217 -2.02 -1.71 1.95
CA LEU A 217 -3.05 -2.69 2.30
C LEU A 217 -3.42 -3.56 1.10
N ASP A 218 -3.65 -2.98 -0.08
CA ASP A 218 -4.03 -3.70 -1.30
C ASP A 218 -2.93 -4.68 -1.77
N SER A 219 -1.67 -4.40 -1.46
CA SER A 219 -0.55 -5.30 -1.77
C SER A 219 -0.43 -6.50 -0.82
N ARG A 220 -1.02 -6.43 0.38
CA ARG A 220 -0.89 -7.45 1.46
C ARG A 220 -2.18 -8.18 1.78
N LEU A 221 -3.31 -7.51 1.55
CA LEU A 221 -4.62 -8.07 1.80
C LEU A 221 -5.15 -8.69 0.52
N PRO A 222 -5.80 -9.86 0.61
CA PRO A 222 -6.58 -10.36 -0.50
C PRO A 222 -7.62 -9.32 -0.95
N PRO A 223 -7.88 -9.14 -2.25
CA PRO A 223 -8.80 -8.11 -2.77
C PRO A 223 -10.25 -8.17 -2.24
N TRP A 224 -10.68 -9.36 -1.81
CA TRP A 224 -11.98 -9.61 -1.19
C TRP A 224 -11.98 -9.38 0.32
N GLN A 225 -10.81 -9.23 0.94
CA GLN A 225 -10.69 -8.92 2.35
C GLN A 225 -11.10 -7.47 2.58
N ARG A 226 -12.37 -7.28 2.92
CA ARG A 226 -12.98 -5.97 3.21
C ARG A 226 -13.28 -5.77 4.68
N THR A 227 -12.78 -6.67 5.53
CA THR A 227 -12.96 -6.62 6.98
C THR A 227 -11.62 -6.41 7.67
N ILE A 228 -11.60 -5.46 8.60
CA ILE A 228 -10.50 -5.26 9.56
C ILE A 228 -11.13 -5.39 10.94
N ASP A 229 -10.73 -6.41 11.68
CA ASP A 229 -11.38 -6.76 12.95
C ASP A 229 -11.15 -5.70 14.01
N VAL A 230 -9.92 -5.16 14.07
CA VAL A 230 -9.51 -4.19 15.09
C VAL A 230 -8.75 -3.04 14.46
N VAL A 231 -9.19 -1.81 14.69
CA VAL A 231 -8.44 -0.60 14.33
C VAL A 231 -8.03 0.10 15.61
N ILE A 232 -6.74 0.35 15.81
CA ILE A 232 -6.20 0.97 17.03
C ILE A 232 -5.59 2.32 16.65
N SER A 233 -6.02 3.37 17.33
CA SER A 233 -5.41 4.71 17.25
C SER A 233 -4.53 4.92 18.47
N THR A 234 -3.21 5.00 18.28
CA THR A 234 -2.27 5.17 19.39
C THR A 234 -2.23 6.60 19.90
N THR A 235 -2.29 7.58 18.99
CA THR A 235 -2.29 9.01 19.29
C THR A 235 -3.22 9.76 18.36
N GLN A 236 -3.69 10.93 18.79
CA GLN A 236 -4.57 11.78 17.98
C GLN A 236 -3.81 12.72 17.04
N LYS A 237 -2.52 12.47 16.82
CA LYS A 237 -1.70 13.21 15.86
C LYS A 237 -2.13 12.96 14.41
N ALA A 238 -1.97 13.99 13.58
CA ALA A 238 -2.43 13.96 12.19
C ALA A 238 -1.73 12.92 11.31
N ASP A 239 -0.47 12.62 11.61
CA ASP A 239 0.38 11.64 10.91
C ASP A 239 0.18 10.20 11.34
N HIS A 240 -0.80 9.96 12.22
CA HIS A 240 -1.31 8.64 12.59
C HIS A 240 -2.77 8.46 12.16
N LEU A 241 -3.57 9.53 12.22
CA LEU A 241 -5.02 9.46 11.99
C LEU A 241 -5.48 9.53 10.53
N ALA A 242 -4.71 10.14 9.63
CA ALA A 242 -5.24 10.54 8.33
C ALA A 242 -5.68 9.35 7.46
N GLY A 243 -4.87 8.28 7.39
CA GLY A 243 -5.27 7.08 6.67
C GLY A 243 -6.37 6.27 7.39
N LEU A 244 -6.47 6.35 8.72
CA LEU A 244 -7.53 5.65 9.47
C LEU A 244 -8.92 6.13 9.07
N GLN A 245 -9.09 7.42 8.79
CA GLN A 245 -10.36 7.96 8.31
C GLN A 245 -10.86 7.25 7.05
N ASP A 246 -9.96 6.98 6.10
CA ASP A 246 -10.30 6.28 4.87
C ASP A 246 -10.62 4.80 5.13
N VAL A 247 -9.83 4.16 5.99
CA VAL A 247 -10.03 2.77 6.40
C VAL A 247 -11.41 2.57 7.04
N ILE A 248 -11.77 3.38 8.04
CA ILE A 248 -13.07 3.27 8.71
C ILE A 248 -14.25 3.68 7.83
N THR A 249 -14.00 4.30 6.68
CA THR A 249 -15.03 4.64 5.69
C THR A 249 -15.25 3.49 4.71
N ARG A 250 -14.17 2.81 4.28
CA ARG A 250 -14.21 1.80 3.21
C ARG A 250 -14.31 0.36 3.70
N PHE A 251 -13.69 0.03 4.82
CA PHE A 251 -13.68 -1.33 5.37
C PHE A 251 -14.85 -1.54 6.33
N GLN A 252 -15.24 -2.81 6.49
CA GLN A 252 -16.06 -3.26 7.61
C GLN A 252 -15.14 -3.39 8.82
N VAL A 253 -15.26 -2.47 9.76
CA VAL A 253 -14.43 -2.45 10.96
C VAL A 253 -15.18 -3.09 12.11
N GLY A 254 -14.57 -4.08 12.75
CA GLY A 254 -15.17 -4.77 13.90
C GLY A 254 -15.24 -3.86 15.13
N GLU A 255 -14.08 -3.36 15.56
CA GLU A 255 -13.97 -2.39 16.64
C GLU A 255 -12.87 -1.34 16.39
N VAL A 256 -13.12 -0.12 16.86
CA VAL A 256 -12.17 0.98 16.87
C VAL A 256 -11.77 1.25 18.30
N ILE A 257 -10.48 1.26 18.58
CA ILE A 257 -9.90 1.34 19.91
C ILE A 257 -9.00 2.56 20.02
N ASP A 258 -9.13 3.32 21.10
CA ASP A 258 -8.22 4.41 21.42
C ASP A 258 -8.02 4.61 22.94
N ALA A 259 -7.14 5.56 23.30
CA ALA A 259 -6.90 5.98 24.68
C ALA A 259 -7.98 6.90 25.27
N GLY A 260 -9.13 7.09 24.61
CA GLY A 260 -10.22 7.96 25.06
C GLY A 260 -9.88 9.44 25.21
N MET A 261 -8.77 9.88 24.62
CA MET A 261 -8.34 11.28 24.66
C MET A 261 -9.08 12.07 23.58
N LEU A 262 -9.83 13.08 24.03
CA LEU A 262 -10.42 14.06 23.13
C LEU A 262 -9.34 15.01 22.61
N HIS A 263 -9.33 15.27 21.31
CA HIS A 263 -8.36 16.18 20.69
C HIS A 263 -9.06 17.24 19.84
N PRO A 264 -8.70 18.53 19.97
CA PRO A 264 -9.35 19.62 19.24
C PRO A 264 -8.87 19.73 17.79
N SER A 265 -8.94 18.64 17.02
CA SER A 265 -8.59 18.63 15.60
C SER A 265 -9.78 18.27 14.70
N VAL A 266 -9.83 18.89 13.53
CA VAL A 266 -10.84 18.61 12.50
C VAL A 266 -10.81 17.14 12.08
N ARG A 267 -9.61 16.55 12.01
CA ARG A 267 -9.43 15.14 11.64
C ARG A 267 -10.00 14.20 12.70
N TYR A 268 -9.70 14.44 13.98
CA TYR A 268 -10.27 13.65 15.07
C TYR A 268 -11.80 13.78 15.12
N ALA A 269 -12.32 14.99 14.97
CA ALA A 269 -13.77 15.22 14.93
C ALA A 269 -14.45 14.47 13.77
N LEU A 270 -13.83 14.45 12.58
CA LEU A 270 -14.33 13.69 11.43
C LEU A 270 -14.30 12.17 11.68
N LEU A 271 -13.22 11.66 12.29
CA LEU A 271 -13.10 10.26 12.65
C LEU A 271 -14.21 9.85 13.62
N ARG A 272 -14.41 10.61 14.71
CA ARG A 272 -15.47 10.37 15.70
C ARG A 272 -16.86 10.45 15.11
N ARG A 273 -17.10 11.41 14.21
CA ARG A 273 -18.37 11.52 13.47
C ARG A 273 -18.61 10.28 12.60
N THR A 274 -17.60 9.84 11.85
CA THR A 274 -17.72 8.66 10.97
C THR A 274 -17.96 7.38 11.77
N ILE A 275 -17.27 7.20 12.90
CA ILE A 275 -17.49 6.10 13.85
C ILE A 275 -18.95 6.08 14.32
N SER A 276 -19.49 7.25 14.70
CA SER A 276 -20.87 7.37 15.16
C SER A 276 -21.89 7.14 14.03
N GLU A 277 -21.70 7.74 12.85
CA GLU A 277 -22.62 7.61 11.71
C GLU A 277 -22.68 6.17 11.18
N ARG A 278 -21.56 5.45 11.24
CA ARG A 278 -21.49 4.03 10.83
C ARG A 278 -21.81 3.04 11.94
N ASN A 279 -22.15 3.51 13.16
CA ASN A 279 -22.40 2.68 14.35
C ASN A 279 -21.28 1.66 14.63
N LEU A 280 -20.02 2.09 14.45
CA LEU A 280 -18.88 1.22 14.75
C LEU A 280 -18.71 1.07 16.26
N ARG A 281 -18.31 -0.13 16.71
CA ARG A 281 -18.01 -0.37 18.12
C ARG A 281 -16.74 0.39 18.49
N TYR A 282 -16.90 1.45 19.27
CA TYR A 282 -15.79 2.25 19.79
C TYR A 282 -15.50 1.87 21.24
N VAL A 283 -14.24 1.56 21.55
CA VAL A 283 -13.81 1.08 22.87
C VAL A 283 -12.63 1.91 23.35
N GLU A 284 -12.79 2.53 24.53
CA GLU A 284 -11.69 3.20 25.20
C GLU A 284 -10.95 2.22 26.09
N ILE A 285 -9.63 2.16 25.93
CA ILE A 285 -8.78 1.25 26.69
C ILE A 285 -7.80 2.02 27.57
N ARG A 286 -7.40 1.39 28.67
CA ARG A 286 -6.45 1.92 29.65
C ARG A 286 -5.51 0.80 30.08
N GLN A 287 -4.45 1.16 30.78
CA GLN A 287 -3.48 0.25 31.38
C GLN A 287 -4.16 -0.95 32.05
N GLY A 288 -3.66 -2.14 31.74
CA GLY A 288 -4.18 -3.43 32.22
C GLY A 288 -5.22 -4.08 31.29
N ALA A 289 -5.75 -3.36 30.30
CA ALA A 289 -6.63 -3.94 29.29
C ALA A 289 -5.87 -4.90 28.36
N THR A 290 -6.60 -5.87 27.78
CA THR A 290 -6.07 -6.78 26.76
C THR A 290 -7.03 -6.84 25.57
N ILE A 291 -6.49 -6.71 24.37
CA ILE A 291 -7.22 -6.73 23.10
C ILE A 291 -6.88 -8.04 22.38
N ALA A 292 -7.88 -8.84 22.03
CA ALA A 292 -7.66 -10.11 21.34
C ALA A 292 -7.56 -9.91 19.81
N VAL A 293 -6.37 -10.12 19.26
CA VAL A 293 -6.03 -9.96 17.84
C VAL A 293 -5.81 -11.34 17.20
N GLY A 294 -6.66 -12.31 17.52
CA GLY A 294 -6.60 -13.68 17.03
C GLY A 294 -6.75 -14.69 18.16
N SER A 295 -6.70 -15.98 17.85
CA SER A 295 -6.82 -17.06 18.85
C SER A 295 -5.62 -17.16 19.80
N GLN A 296 -4.41 -16.84 19.30
CA GLN A 296 -3.15 -16.96 20.06
C GLN A 296 -2.39 -15.63 20.17
N VAL A 297 -2.98 -14.53 19.69
CA VAL A 297 -2.33 -13.24 19.58
C VAL A 297 -3.17 -12.18 20.29
N ALA A 298 -2.52 -11.42 21.18
CA ALA A 298 -3.18 -10.38 21.95
C ALA A 298 -2.26 -9.16 22.14
N LEU A 299 -2.87 -7.98 22.26
CA LEU A 299 -2.22 -6.74 22.64
C LEU A 299 -2.55 -6.43 24.10
N GLN A 300 -1.53 -6.34 24.93
CA GLN A 300 -1.64 -5.90 26.33
C GLN A 300 -1.36 -4.41 26.41
N VAL A 301 -2.24 -3.67 27.09
CA VAL A 301 -2.14 -2.21 27.20
C VAL A 301 -1.36 -1.86 28.46
N PHE A 302 -0.22 -1.19 28.31
CA PHE A 302 0.60 -0.72 29.43
C PHE A 302 0.37 0.76 29.75
N TRP A 303 -0.08 1.54 28.78
CA TRP A 303 -0.30 2.98 28.95
C TRP A 303 -1.45 3.46 28.05
N PRO A 304 -2.23 4.49 28.43
CA PRO A 304 -2.14 5.31 29.64
C PRO A 304 -2.89 4.76 30.85
N ARG A 305 -2.59 5.30 32.03
CA ARG A 305 -3.38 5.12 33.26
C ARG A 305 -4.84 5.55 33.06
N SER A 306 -5.73 5.08 33.93
CA SER A 306 -7.17 5.45 33.89
C SER A 306 -7.41 6.96 33.90
N SER A 307 -6.61 7.70 34.67
CA SER A 307 -6.59 9.17 34.64
C SER A 307 -5.60 9.66 33.59
N LEU A 308 -6.12 10.26 32.52
CA LEU A 308 -5.29 10.91 31.50
C LEU A 308 -4.55 12.10 32.09
N HIS A 309 -3.29 12.22 31.75
CA HIS A 309 -2.44 13.35 32.07
C HIS A 309 -2.92 14.60 31.36
N LYS A 310 -3.06 15.67 32.13
CA LYS A 310 -3.38 17.00 31.63
C LYS A 310 -2.10 17.82 31.60
N GLY A 311 -1.62 18.13 30.40
CA GLY A 311 -0.28 18.65 30.18
C GLY A 311 -0.15 19.41 28.86
N GLY A 312 1.05 19.90 28.57
CA GLY A 312 1.30 20.64 27.32
C GLY A 312 1.37 19.76 26.07
N ASN A 313 1.53 18.44 26.24
CA ASN A 313 1.75 17.50 25.13
C ASN A 313 0.91 16.22 25.30
N GLU A 314 -0.37 16.39 25.66
CA GLU A 314 -1.28 15.29 26.01
C GLU A 314 -1.31 14.18 24.95
N GLU A 315 -1.24 14.55 23.67
CA GLU A 315 -1.26 13.62 22.53
C GLU A 315 -0.11 12.61 22.54
N VAL A 316 1.05 12.97 23.09
CA VAL A 316 2.21 12.08 23.24
C VAL A 316 2.22 11.45 24.63
N ASP A 317 1.88 12.24 25.66
CA ASP A 317 1.92 11.83 27.05
C ASP A 317 0.89 10.76 27.40
N ASN A 318 -0.24 10.69 26.69
CA ASN A 318 -1.23 9.63 26.85
C ASN A 318 -1.43 8.77 25.61
N GLY A 319 -0.44 8.74 24.70
CA GLY A 319 -0.47 7.81 23.57
C GLY A 319 -0.48 6.35 24.06
N LEU A 320 -1.13 5.45 23.32
CA LEU A 320 -1.18 4.04 23.71
C LEU A 320 0.20 3.41 23.61
N ILE A 321 0.59 2.74 24.70
CA ILE A 321 1.74 1.84 24.69
C ILE A 321 1.20 0.43 24.88
N VAL A 322 1.44 -0.40 23.88
CA VAL A 322 0.90 -1.76 23.83
C VAL A 322 2.00 -2.77 23.57
N ARG A 323 1.91 -3.92 24.23
CA ARG A 323 2.77 -5.07 23.96
C ARG A 323 1.97 -6.13 23.24
N LEU A 324 2.41 -6.48 22.04
CA LEU A 324 1.93 -7.64 21.32
C LEU A 324 2.57 -8.89 21.91
N PHE A 325 1.72 -9.86 22.21
CA PHE A 325 2.11 -11.18 22.64
C PHE A 325 1.67 -12.18 21.56
N THR A 326 2.64 -12.84 20.93
CA THR A 326 2.42 -13.94 19.99
C THR A 326 3.25 -15.15 20.40
N PRO A 327 2.95 -16.36 19.88
CA PRO A 327 3.82 -17.51 20.09
C PRO A 327 5.22 -17.25 19.53
N GLY A 328 6.21 -17.16 20.43
CA GLY A 328 7.62 -17.01 20.07
C GLY A 328 8.10 -15.58 19.80
N LEU A 329 7.24 -14.56 19.92
CA LEU A 329 7.64 -13.15 19.79
C LEU A 329 6.80 -12.23 20.69
N ARG A 330 7.48 -11.28 21.34
CA ARG A 330 6.89 -10.15 22.05
C ARG A 330 7.41 -8.87 21.42
N LEU A 331 6.48 -7.99 21.08
CA LEU A 331 6.79 -6.72 20.45
C LEU A 331 6.19 -5.60 21.29
N LEU A 332 7.01 -4.64 21.71
CA LEU A 332 6.57 -3.47 22.45
C LEU A 332 6.44 -2.27 21.50
N PHE A 333 5.22 -1.79 21.30
CA PHE A 333 4.93 -0.58 20.54
C PHE A 333 4.92 0.61 21.50
N LEU A 334 5.98 1.41 21.48
CA LEU A 334 6.04 2.68 22.21
C LEU A 334 5.46 3.83 21.38
N GLY A 335 5.43 3.71 20.05
CA GLY A 335 4.88 4.71 19.14
C GLY A 335 5.49 6.10 19.35
N ALA A 336 4.66 7.13 19.19
CA ALA A 336 5.02 8.52 19.50
C ALA A 336 5.37 8.73 20.98
N SER A 337 4.81 7.94 21.91
CA SER A 337 5.04 8.07 23.35
C SER A 337 6.48 7.76 23.77
N ALA A 338 7.31 7.20 22.89
CA ALA A 338 8.77 7.14 23.06
C ALA A 338 9.42 8.52 23.21
N MET A 339 8.77 9.59 22.74
CA MET A 339 9.18 10.99 22.94
C MET A 339 8.71 11.58 24.28
N SER A 340 7.83 10.92 25.04
CA SER A 340 7.27 11.43 26.29
C SER A 340 8.08 10.97 27.50
N LYS A 341 8.72 11.93 28.18
CA LYS A 341 9.33 11.69 29.49
C LYS A 341 8.30 11.25 30.54
N TYR A 342 7.05 11.73 30.46
CA TYR A 342 6.00 11.38 31.42
C TYR A 342 5.57 9.92 31.27
N ALA A 343 5.28 9.48 30.03
CA ALA A 343 4.86 8.10 29.76
C ALA A 343 5.97 7.10 30.10
N LEU A 344 7.22 7.39 29.73
CA LEU A 344 8.37 6.51 30.00
C LEU A 344 8.65 6.35 31.50
N ASN A 345 8.60 7.45 32.28
CA ASN A 345 8.74 7.36 33.73
C ASN A 345 7.56 6.60 34.37
N GLY A 346 6.35 6.77 33.84
CA GLY A 346 5.18 6.01 34.26
C GLY A 346 5.37 4.51 34.07
N LEU A 347 5.87 4.09 32.90
CA LEU A 347 6.18 2.68 32.63
C LEU A 347 7.25 2.11 33.57
N LEU A 348 8.36 2.82 33.74
CA LEU A 348 9.46 2.40 34.61
C LEU A 348 9.05 2.31 36.09
N GLY A 349 8.10 3.15 36.52
CA GLY A 349 7.59 3.16 37.88
C GLY A 349 6.47 2.16 38.15
N ASP A 350 5.57 1.94 37.18
CA ASP A 350 4.34 1.17 37.40
C ASP A 350 4.41 -0.28 36.94
N ILE A 351 5.24 -0.58 35.94
CA ILE A 351 5.31 -1.89 35.32
C ILE A 351 6.62 -2.53 35.73
N ALA A 352 6.55 -3.72 36.36
CA ALA A 352 7.75 -4.44 36.72
C ALA A 352 8.55 -4.86 35.47
N PRO A 353 9.90 -4.82 35.51
CA PRO A 353 10.77 -5.07 34.34
C PRO A 353 10.51 -6.41 33.62
N ASP A 354 10.08 -7.45 34.34
CA ASP A 354 9.75 -8.76 33.77
C ASP A 354 8.58 -8.69 32.77
N TYR A 355 7.64 -7.77 32.98
CA TYR A 355 6.51 -7.53 32.07
C TYR A 355 6.88 -6.62 30.90
N LEU A 356 8.02 -5.94 30.93
CA LEU A 356 8.46 -5.07 29.84
C LEU A 356 9.32 -5.81 28.81
N GLN A 357 9.80 -7.03 29.12
CA GLN A 357 10.61 -7.83 28.19
C GLN A 357 9.94 -7.99 26.81
N ALA A 358 10.67 -7.62 25.77
CA ALA A 358 10.25 -7.74 24.37
C ALA A 358 11.47 -7.92 23.46
N GLU A 359 11.38 -8.81 22.47
CA GLU A 359 12.45 -9.04 21.50
C GLU A 359 12.56 -7.89 20.48
N ILE A 360 11.45 -7.19 20.22
CA ILE A 360 11.36 -6.06 19.31
C ILE A 360 10.71 -4.87 20.01
N VAL A 361 11.29 -3.68 19.85
CA VAL A 361 10.70 -2.42 20.29
C VAL A 361 10.49 -1.52 19.08
N GLN A 362 9.28 -1.01 18.90
CA GLN A 362 9.02 0.04 17.92
C GLN A 362 8.92 1.41 18.59
N VAL A 363 9.55 2.40 17.95
CA VAL A 363 9.50 3.82 18.34
C VAL A 363 9.22 4.71 17.13
N VAL A 364 8.58 5.85 17.36
CA VAL A 364 8.48 6.93 16.39
C VAL A 364 9.58 7.96 16.66
N ALA A 365 10.31 8.36 15.63
CA ALA A 365 11.37 9.35 15.74
C ALA A 365 11.06 10.62 14.93
N GLU A 366 11.35 11.78 15.55
CA GLU A 366 11.24 13.09 14.90
C GLU A 366 12.63 13.59 14.47
N VAL A 367 12.78 13.95 13.19
CA VAL A 367 14.06 14.45 12.65
C VAL A 367 14.50 15.71 13.40
N GLY A 368 15.71 15.67 13.95
CA GLY A 368 16.30 16.78 14.70
C GLY A 368 15.88 16.90 16.16
N LYS A 369 15.08 15.94 16.69
CA LYS A 369 14.78 15.84 18.11
C LYS A 369 15.45 14.63 18.75
N ALA A 370 15.94 14.82 19.97
CA ALA A 370 16.51 13.75 20.76
C ALA A 370 15.43 13.03 21.57
N PHE A 371 15.57 11.71 21.71
CA PHE A 371 14.77 10.95 22.66
C PHE A 371 15.10 11.34 24.12
N PRO A 372 14.14 11.25 25.05
CA PRO A 372 14.41 11.37 26.48
C PRO A 372 15.42 10.32 26.96
N THR A 373 16.15 10.62 28.03
CA THR A 373 17.11 9.68 28.62
C THR A 373 16.44 8.43 29.19
N GLU A 374 15.20 8.59 29.66
CA GLU A 374 14.37 7.53 30.21
C GLU A 374 14.09 6.41 29.19
N LEU A 375 14.13 6.72 27.88
CA LEU A 375 14.00 5.68 26.87
C LEU A 375 15.20 4.73 26.92
N SER A 376 16.42 5.25 27.14
CA SER A 376 17.61 4.41 27.26
C SER A 376 17.51 3.50 28.47
N ASP A 377 16.95 3.98 29.58
CA ASP A 377 16.77 3.18 30.80
C ASP A 377 15.72 2.09 30.55
N LEU A 378 14.59 2.44 29.91
CA LEU A 378 13.57 1.48 29.51
C LEU A 378 14.12 0.40 28.57
N LEU A 379 14.95 0.76 27.59
CA LEU A 379 15.54 -0.22 26.67
C LEU A 379 16.50 -1.18 27.37
N GLN A 380 17.18 -0.75 28.44
CA GLN A 380 18.03 -1.63 29.26
C GLN A 380 17.20 -2.65 30.06
N ASP A 381 16.00 -2.26 30.52
CA ASP A 381 15.06 -3.16 31.18
C ASP A 381 14.42 -4.12 30.17
N VAL A 382 13.95 -3.62 29.02
CA VAL A 382 13.27 -4.39 27.97
C VAL A 382 14.19 -5.41 27.27
N LYS A 383 15.47 -5.06 27.09
CA LYS A 383 16.50 -5.86 26.41
C LYS A 383 16.11 -6.35 25.00
N PRO A 384 15.78 -5.44 24.06
CA PRO A 384 15.39 -5.84 22.72
C PRO A 384 16.57 -6.38 21.91
N SER A 385 16.24 -7.21 20.93
CA SER A 385 17.17 -7.65 19.87
C SER A 385 17.13 -6.72 18.66
N VAL A 386 15.95 -6.15 18.35
CA VAL A 386 15.73 -5.23 17.23
C VAL A 386 14.94 -4.01 17.70
N ILE A 387 15.33 -2.83 17.24
CA ILE A 387 14.55 -1.60 17.37
C ILE A 387 14.10 -1.17 15.98
N VAL A 388 12.78 -1.04 15.80
CA VAL A 388 12.17 -0.54 14.58
C VAL A 388 11.83 0.93 14.76
N ILE A 389 12.31 1.78 13.86
CA ILE A 389 12.03 3.22 13.86
C ILE A 389 11.08 3.54 12.73
N THR A 390 9.91 4.09 13.08
CA THR A 390 8.99 4.71 12.13
C THR A 390 9.19 6.24 12.12
N PRO A 391 9.16 6.89 10.96
CA PRO A 391 9.37 8.33 10.86
C PRO A 391 8.11 9.10 11.28
N ALA A 392 8.28 10.12 12.13
CA ALA A 392 7.23 11.11 12.35
C ALA A 392 7.07 12.06 11.14
N ALA A 393 6.02 12.87 11.13
CA ALA A 393 5.86 13.93 10.15
C ALA A 393 7.00 14.96 10.17
N LEU A 394 7.48 15.30 8.98
CA LEU A 394 8.42 16.40 8.80
C LEU A 394 7.72 17.75 8.98
N SER A 395 8.38 18.68 9.67
CA SER A 395 7.92 20.06 9.77
C SER A 395 7.81 20.72 8.39
N ALA A 396 7.01 21.78 8.29
CA ALA A 396 6.86 22.51 7.03
C ALA A 396 8.19 23.05 6.49
N LYS A 397 9.13 23.41 7.38
CA LYS A 397 10.48 23.84 7.00
C LYS A 397 11.29 22.67 6.43
N GLN A 398 11.36 21.55 7.15
CA GLN A 398 12.07 20.34 6.70
C GLN A 398 11.56 19.82 5.35
N ARG A 399 10.23 19.89 5.12
CA ARG A 399 9.64 19.52 3.82
C ARG A 399 10.07 20.46 2.69
N LYS A 400 10.14 21.77 2.95
CA LYS A 400 10.67 22.75 1.97
C LYS A 400 12.15 22.53 1.68
N ASP A 401 12.91 22.15 2.70
CA ASP A 401 14.35 21.92 2.61
C ASP A 401 14.71 20.55 2.01
N GLY A 402 13.72 19.71 1.66
CA GLY A 402 13.95 18.37 1.11
C GLY A 402 14.64 17.43 2.10
N THR A 403 14.44 17.63 3.41
CA THR A 403 15.07 16.82 4.46
C THR A 403 14.60 15.37 4.38
N ALA A 404 15.53 14.41 4.49
CA ALA A 404 15.18 12.99 4.58
C ALA A 404 14.47 12.68 5.90
N SER A 405 13.50 11.76 5.88
CA SER A 405 12.85 11.27 7.11
C SER A 405 13.68 10.22 7.86
N VAL A 406 14.73 9.71 7.23
CA VAL A 406 15.73 8.83 7.88
C VAL A 406 16.45 9.60 8.98
N ILE A 407 16.52 8.99 10.16
CA ILE A 407 17.21 9.56 11.31
C ILE A 407 18.71 9.26 11.21
N ASN A 408 19.48 10.31 10.94
CA ASN A 408 20.94 10.25 10.88
C ASN A 408 21.55 11.59 11.35
N PRO A 409 22.46 11.60 12.35
CA PRO A 409 22.95 10.48 13.16
C PRO A 409 21.88 9.89 14.08
N LEU A 410 22.03 8.60 14.41
CA LEU A 410 21.17 7.94 15.39
C LEU A 410 21.30 8.62 16.77
N PRO A 411 20.19 8.91 17.46
CA PRO A 411 20.21 9.51 18.79
C PRO A 411 20.96 8.65 19.81
N SER A 412 21.71 9.30 20.71
CA SER A 412 22.52 8.63 21.73
C SER A 412 21.71 7.70 22.66
N ALA A 413 20.42 8.02 22.89
CA ALA A 413 19.52 7.19 23.68
C ALA A 413 19.29 5.78 23.09
N LEU A 414 19.44 5.63 21.76
CA LEU A 414 19.29 4.35 21.07
C LEU A 414 20.61 3.57 20.91
N SER A 415 21.75 4.22 21.14
CA SER A 415 23.08 3.63 20.92
C SER A 415 23.86 3.37 22.22
N ARG A 416 23.29 3.70 23.38
CA ARG A 416 23.95 3.55 24.69
C ARG A 416 24.04 2.07 25.10
N GLY A 417 25.21 1.46 24.92
CA GLY A 417 25.50 0.10 25.41
C GLY A 417 24.88 -1.03 24.58
N ALA A 418 24.56 -0.76 23.31
CA ALA A 418 23.69 -1.60 22.49
C ALA A 418 24.39 -2.78 21.77
N THR A 419 23.77 -3.96 21.86
CA THR A 419 23.98 -5.12 20.95
C THR A 419 22.80 -5.34 20.01
N TRP A 420 21.83 -4.43 19.97
CA TRP A 420 20.61 -4.55 19.18
C TRP A 420 20.77 -3.97 17.77
N GLN A 421 20.05 -4.56 16.82
CA GLN A 421 19.94 -4.10 15.44
C GLN A 421 18.90 -2.99 15.35
N ILE A 422 19.16 -1.95 14.56
CA ILE A 422 18.24 -0.82 14.36
C ILE A 422 17.84 -0.79 12.89
N GLU A 423 16.53 -0.83 12.62
CA GLU A 423 15.97 -0.74 11.28
C GLU A 423 15.00 0.44 11.18
N GLN A 424 15.05 1.19 10.09
CA GLN A 424 14.18 2.36 9.89
C GLN A 424 13.34 2.17 8.64
N THR A 425 12.01 2.24 8.75
CA THR A 425 11.13 2.09 7.58
C THR A 425 11.40 3.14 6.51
N ALA A 426 11.81 4.35 6.91
CA ALA A 426 12.24 5.40 5.99
C ALA A 426 13.46 5.05 5.12
N GLN A 427 14.32 4.13 5.59
CA GLN A 427 15.54 3.72 4.89
C GLN A 427 15.31 2.48 4.01
N VAL A 428 14.60 1.49 4.54
CA VAL A 428 14.49 0.17 3.91
C VAL A 428 13.13 -0.10 3.27
N GLY A 429 12.12 0.72 3.57
CA GLY A 429 10.74 0.50 3.16
C GLY A 429 9.95 -0.28 4.20
N THR A 430 9.01 -1.10 3.75
CA THR A 430 8.13 -1.86 4.66
C THR A 430 8.91 -3.02 5.28
N ILE A 431 8.93 -3.07 6.61
CA ILE A 431 9.59 -4.14 7.37
C ILE A 431 8.55 -5.16 7.81
N GLU A 432 8.77 -6.44 7.55
CA GLU A 432 7.83 -7.51 7.85
C GLU A 432 8.42 -8.56 8.79
N PHE A 433 7.72 -8.85 9.88
CA PHE A 433 8.05 -9.93 10.79
C PHE A 433 7.08 -11.08 10.62
N ASN A 434 7.60 -12.23 10.21
CA ASN A 434 6.84 -13.46 10.11
C ASN A 434 7.06 -14.29 11.37
N CYS A 435 5.98 -14.52 12.11
CA CYS A 435 5.99 -15.22 13.39
C CYS A 435 5.42 -16.62 13.23
N SER A 436 6.09 -17.59 13.84
CA SER A 436 5.66 -18.97 13.92
C SER A 436 5.95 -19.54 15.30
N ASN A 437 5.34 -20.68 15.64
CA ASN A 437 5.61 -21.38 16.89
C ASN A 437 7.09 -21.80 17.07
N ARG A 438 7.91 -21.74 16.02
CA ARG A 438 9.34 -22.11 16.05
C ARG A 438 10.28 -20.90 16.16
N GLY A 439 9.74 -19.68 16.15
CA GLY A 439 10.50 -18.43 16.14
C GLY A 439 9.98 -17.45 15.10
N TRP A 440 10.69 -16.34 14.95
CA TRP A 440 10.35 -15.24 14.05
C TRP A 440 11.49 -14.96 13.06
N SER A 441 11.14 -14.39 11.91
CA SER A 441 12.09 -13.91 10.91
C SER A 441 11.71 -12.52 10.42
N MET A 442 12.70 -11.68 10.17
CA MET A 442 12.54 -10.34 9.62
C MET A 442 12.83 -10.35 8.11
N ASN A 443 11.91 -9.81 7.32
CA ASN A 443 12.08 -9.51 5.91
C ASN A 443 12.09 -7.99 5.75
N VAL A 444 13.10 -7.50 5.03
CA VAL A 444 13.35 -6.08 4.78
C VAL A 444 13.38 -5.85 3.28
#